data_AF-A0A1W1BQ78-F1
#
_entry.id   AF-A0A1W1BQ78-F1
#
_cell.length_a   1.000
_cell.length_b   1.000
_cell.length_c   1.000
_cell.angle_alpha   90.00
_cell.angle_beta   90.00
_cell.angle_gamma   90.00
#
_symmetry.space_group_name_H-M   'P 1'
#
loop_
_entity.id
_entity.type
_entity.pdbx_description
1 polymer ?
#
loop_
_entity_poly.entity_id
_entity_poly.type
_entity_poly.pdbx_seq_one_letter_code
_entity_poly.pdbx_strand_id
1 'polypeptide(L)' 'MLSLFLSLYRFLNGPTLTDRVIAFDAISIMSLSLIVILAVYFERSLYLDIALVFGLIGFLGTTLLGRFIEKGI' A
#
# COMPACT_ATOMS: atom_id res chain seq x y z
N MET A 1 -3.42 -9.05 9.78
CA MET A 1 -3.68 -7.59 9.87
C MET A 1 -2.91 -6.88 10.97
N LEU A 2 -2.41 -7.57 12.01
CA LEU A 2 -1.56 -6.93 13.03
C LEU A 2 -0.33 -6.22 12.44
N SER A 3 0.23 -6.80 11.37
CA SER A 3 1.33 -6.22 10.61
C SER A 3 1.04 -4.81 10.06
N LEU A 4 -0.25 -4.43 9.90
CA LEU A 4 -0.63 -3.13 9.32
C LEU A 4 -0.29 -2.00 10.29
N PHE A 5 -0.48 -2.26 11.59
CA PHE A 5 -0.05 -1.38 12.67
C PHE A 5 1.47 -1.27 12.77
N LEU A 6 2.19 -2.39 12.59
CA LEU A 6 3.67 -2.38 12.55
C LEU A 6 4.21 -1.58 11.35
N SER A 7 3.60 -1.75 10.17
CA SER A 7 3.97 -0.97 8.98
C SER A 7 3.61 0.51 9.13
N LEU A 8 2.47 0.84 9.77
CA LEU A 8 2.12 2.22 10.11
C LEU A 8 3.16 2.87 11.03
N TYR A 9 3.60 2.12 12.04
CA TYR A 9 4.64 2.59 12.95
C TYR A 9 5.96 2.87 12.22
N ARG A 10 6.39 1.97 11.31
CA ARG A 10 7.57 2.19 10.46
C ARG A 10 7.40 3.34 9.48
N PHE A 11 6.20 3.57 8.96
CA PHE A 11 5.92 4.71 8.09
C PHE A 11 6.09 6.05 8.81
N LEU A 12 5.60 6.14 10.06
CA LEU A 12 5.70 7.37 10.87
C LEU A 12 7.12 7.62 11.39
N ASN A 13 7.77 6.58 11.93
CA ASN A 13 9.08 6.67 12.59
C ASN A 13 10.25 6.25 11.70
N GLY A 14 10.04 6.09 10.39
CA GLY A 14 11.08 5.71 9.45
C GLY A 14 12.20 6.76 9.41
N PRO A 15 13.48 6.36 9.59
CA PRO A 15 14.61 7.29 9.66
C PRO A 15 15.00 7.87 8.30
N THR A 16 14.79 7.10 7.21
CA THR A 16 15.05 7.55 5.84
C THR A 16 13.76 7.76 5.06
N LEU A 17 13.78 8.63 4.04
CA LEU A 17 12.65 8.78 3.11
C LEU A 17 12.32 7.45 2.42
N THR A 18 13.35 6.69 2.04
CA THR A 18 13.22 5.38 1.42
C THR A 18 12.50 4.38 2.34
N ASP A 19 12.82 4.35 3.64
CA ASP A 19 12.11 3.49 4.61
C ASP A 19 10.62 3.81 4.68
N ARG A 20 10.27 5.10 4.63
CA ARG A 20 8.87 5.54 4.64
C ARG A 20 8.14 5.14 3.35
N VAL A 21 8.79 5.26 2.19
CA VAL A 21 8.22 4.85 0.90
C VAL A 21 7.98 3.34 0.86
N ILE A 22 8.93 2.53 1.34
CA ILE A 22 8.78 1.08 1.42
C ILE A 22 7.67 0.70 2.42
N ALA A 23 7.59 1.38 3.57
CA ALA A 23 6.53 1.15 4.54
C ALA A 23 5.15 1.52 3.95
N PHE A 24 5.06 2.58 3.15
CA PHE A 24 3.84 2.97 2.44
C PHE A 24 3.37 1.92 1.41
N ASP A 25 4.31 1.36 0.63
CA ASP A 25 4.02 0.26 -0.30
C ASP A 25 3.46 -0.96 0.45
N ALA A 26 4.10 -1.33 1.56
CA ALA A 26 3.63 -2.43 2.40
C ALA A 26 2.21 -2.18 2.95
N ILE A 27 1.92 -0.97 3.44
CA ILE A 27 0.56 -0.60 3.92
C ILE A 27 -0.46 -0.71 2.78
N SER A 28 -0.09 -0.29 1.57
CA SER A 28 -0.97 -0.37 0.39
C SER A 28 -1.33 -1.82 0.05
N ILE A 29 -0.35 -2.73 -0.01
CA ILE A 29 -0.58 -4.15 -0.29
C ILE A 29 -1.46 -4.80 0.78
N MET A 30 -1.25 -4.43 2.05
CA MET A 30 -2.01 -4.99 3.16
C MET A 30 -3.45 -4.47 3.20
N SER A 31 -3.66 -3.21 2.81
CA SER A 31 -4.99 -2.63 2.64
C SER A 31 -5.73 -3.27 1.47
N LEU A 32 -5.02 -3.53 0.35
CA LEU A 32 -5.58 -4.31 -0.76
C LEU A 32 -6.02 -5.70 -0.32
N SER A 33 -5.17 -6.40 0.44
CA SER A 33 -5.49 -7.73 0.97
C SER A 33 -6.73 -7.69 1.88
N LEU A 34 -6.90 -6.63 2.67
CA LEU A 34 -8.10 -6.42 3.48
C LEU A 34 -9.35 -6.25 2.61
N ILE A 35 -9.28 -5.46 1.55
CA ILE A 35 -10.41 -5.25 0.63
C ILE A 35 -10.83 -6.59 -0.02
N VAL A 36 -9.87 -7.43 -0.39
CA VAL A 36 -10.16 -8.77 -0.94
C VAL A 36 -10.85 -9.66 0.10
N ILE A 37 -10.40 -9.64 1.36
CA ILE A 37 -11.06 -10.39 2.45
C ILE A 37 -12.50 -9.89 2.64
N LEU A 38 -12.73 -8.58 2.60
CA LEU A 38 -14.07 -7.99 2.66
C LEU A 38 -14.93 -8.40 1.47
N ALA A 39 -14.36 -8.52 0.28
CA ALA A 39 -15.07 -9.01 -0.91
C ALA A 39 -15.66 -10.41 -0.69
N VAL A 40 -14.86 -11.30 -0.10
CA VAL A 40 -15.29 -12.66 0.25
C VAL A 40 -16.32 -12.64 1.37
N TYR A 41 -16.09 -11.84 2.42
CA TYR A 41 -16.98 -11.75 3.57
C TYR A 41 -18.38 -11.21 3.22
N PHE A 42 -18.46 -10.21 2.34
CA PHE A 42 -19.72 -9.61 1.91
C PHE A 42 -20.31 -10.26 0.64
N GLU A 43 -19.65 -11.27 0.07
CA GLU A 43 -20.04 -11.97 -1.16
C GLU A 43 -20.35 -11.01 -2.34
N ARG A 44 -19.58 -9.91 -2.44
CA ARG A 44 -19.79 -8.85 -3.43
C ARG A 44 -18.54 -8.69 -4.28
N SER A 45 -18.64 -9.04 -5.56
CA SER A 45 -17.55 -8.92 -6.53
C SER A 45 -17.07 -7.48 -6.75
N LEU A 46 -17.93 -6.48 -6.49
CA LEU A 46 -17.59 -5.06 -6.62
C LEU A 46 -16.35 -4.68 -5.78
N TYR A 47 -16.12 -5.33 -4.65
CA TYR A 47 -14.93 -5.08 -3.84
C TYR A 47 -13.63 -5.57 -4.52
N LEU A 48 -13.70 -6.57 -5.40
CA LEU A 48 -12.55 -7.02 -6.19
C LEU A 48 -12.14 -5.97 -7.22
N ASP A 49 -13.12 -5.29 -7.85
CA ASP A 49 -12.84 -4.18 -8.77
C ASP A 49 -12.14 -3.03 -8.03
N ILE A 50 -12.60 -2.70 -6.82
CA ILE A 50 -11.96 -1.71 -5.95
C ILE A 50 -10.54 -2.15 -5.59
N ALA A 51 -10.34 -3.41 -5.22
CA ALA A 51 -9.01 -3.94 -4.87
C ALA A 51 -8.03 -3.86 -6.03
N LEU A 52 -8.49 -4.17 -7.26
CA LEU A 52 -7.68 -4.07 -8.48
C LEU A 52 -7.24 -2.63 -8.76
N VAL A 53 -8.18 -1.68 -8.72
CA VAL A 53 -7.88 -0.26 -8.93
C VAL A 53 -6.95 0.26 -7.84
N PHE A 54 -7.20 -0.11 -6.58
CA PHE A 54 -6.35 0.26 -5.45
C PHE A 54 -4.91 -0.26 -5.63
N GLY A 55 -4.75 -1.50 -6.11
CA GLY A 55 -3.44 -2.09 -6.39
C GLY A 55 -2.67 -1.36 -7.48
N LEU A 56 -3.36 -0.98 -8.57
CA LEU A 56 -2.77 -0.20 -9.66
C LEU A 56 -2.30 1.17 -9.17
N ILE A 57 -3.14 1.89 -8.39
CA ILE A 57 -2.79 3.21 -7.85
C ILE A 57 -1.63 3.10 -6.87
N GLY A 58 -1.64 2.12 -5.96
CA GLY A 58 -0.56 1.88 -5.01
C GLY A 58 0.77 1.65 -5.71
N PHE A 59 0.79 0.76 -6.70
CA PHE A 59 1.98 0.46 -7.50
C PHE A 59 2.50 1.67 -8.30
N LEU A 60 1.59 2.44 -8.91
CA LEU A 60 1.96 3.67 -9.60
C LEU A 60 2.58 4.68 -8.65
N GLY A 61 1.99 4.87 -7.47
CA GLY A 61 2.52 5.77 -6.44
C GLY A 61 3.94 5.41 -6.01
N THR A 62 4.21 4.13 -5.79
CA THR A 62 5.53 3.67 -5.33
C THR A 62 6.57 3.70 -6.45
N THR A 63 6.16 3.39 -7.68
CA THR A 63 7.01 3.57 -8.88
C THR A 63 7.38 5.03 -9.10
N LEU A 64 6.41 5.95 -8.98
CA LEU A 64 6.64 7.39 -9.11
C LEU A 64 7.58 7.92 -8.03
N LEU A 65 7.38 7.51 -6.78
CA LEU A 65 8.26 7.85 -5.67
C LEU A 65 9.68 7.32 -5.88
N GLY A 66 9.82 6.08 -6.38
CA GLY A 66 11.11 5.51 -6.74
C GLY A 66 11.84 6.35 -7.80
N ARG A 67 11.13 6.74 -8.87
CA ARG A 67 11.70 7.61 -9.91
C ARG A 67 12.03 9.02 -9.40
N PHE A 68 11.25 9.54 -8.45
CA PHE A 68 11.51 10.84 -7.82
C PHE A 68 12.81 10.79 -7.02
N ILE A 69 12.99 9.76 -6.19
CA ILE A 69 14.22 9.54 -5.41
C ILE A 69 15.43 9.33 -6.34
N GLU A 70 15.28 8.53 -7.40
CA GLU A 70 16.36 8.25 -8.36
C GLU A 70 16.82 9.49 -9.13
N LYS A 71 15.88 10.36 -9.54
CA LYS A 71 16.21 11.58 -10.28
C LYS A 71 16.73 12.74 -9.41
N GLY A 72 16.64 12.64 -8.08
CA GLY A 72 17.20 13.65 -7.17
C GLY A 72 16.69 15.07 -7.40
N ILE A 73 15.44 15.22 -7.85
CA ILE A 73 14.74 16.52 -7.99
C ILE A 73 13.92 16.76 -6.72
#